data_AF-A0A1M5WUH5-F1
#
_entry.id   AF-A0A1M5WUH5-F1
#
_cell.length_a   1.000
_cell.length_b   1.000
_cell.length_c   1.000
_cell.angle_alpha   90.00
_cell.angle_beta   90.00
_cell.angle_gamma   90.00
#
_symmetry.space_group_name_H-M   'P 1'
#
loop_
_entity.id
_entity.type
_entity.pdbx_description
1 polymer ?
#
loop_
_entity_poly.entity_id
_entity_poly.type
_entity_poly.pdbx_seq_one_letter_code
_entity_poly.pdbx_strand_id
1 'polypeptide(L)'
;MTEIFNYRNLRHAPGTVLIVNENTLRLLVDEITYLPVPPFYGDNIAGLITVQLPKGIKKGQRFKVDVLQMRTDEARTLGGFQLNIQVEKAFEIAHQERNWLELFHRRLSLIPKDNRWFPVLQKQVEFTRARAKGLVALANEERPSDEPLQWNDPTTHQKGQRIKITLQNIQILDDREPFYKGKGEFRFYSKVFTPDNGGLSQKHTFPGKGHFKLGDKPGDNEVEINQVIFDAFVENTLAVQVGGLELDTFDPDDRLCTYKRIFTGKPDQWIGKYASHDGEMNIENLGGWKVCYSVEYSG
;
A
#
# COMPACT_ATOMS: atom_id res chain seq x y z
N MET A 1 25.50 -1.81 9.80
CA MET A 1 26.35 -1.33 10.92
C MET A 1 25.40 -0.89 12.02
N THR A 2 25.39 -1.57 13.15
CA THR A 2 24.63 -1.15 14.33
C THR A 2 25.34 0.09 14.87
N GLU A 3 24.75 1.27 14.69
CA GLU A 3 25.23 2.48 15.36
C GLU A 3 25.01 2.28 16.86
N ILE A 4 26.05 1.79 17.53
CA ILE A 4 26.07 1.72 18.99
C ILE A 4 26.09 3.16 19.48
N PHE A 5 24.96 3.62 20.04
CA PHE A 5 24.93 4.86 20.80
C PHE A 5 26.02 4.74 21.88
N ASN A 6 27.07 5.55 21.78
CA ASN A 6 28.13 5.55 22.78
C ASN A 6 27.56 6.17 24.07
N TYR A 7 27.01 5.32 24.95
CA TYR A 7 26.30 5.68 26.17
C TYR A 7 27.17 6.37 27.23
N ARG A 8 28.46 6.61 26.95
CA ARG A 8 29.38 7.30 27.86
C ARG A 8 28.89 8.70 28.25
N ASN A 9 28.13 9.37 27.37
CA ASN A 9 27.57 10.71 27.62
C ASN A 9 26.24 10.70 28.40
N LEU A 10 25.55 9.56 28.54
CA LEU A 10 24.36 9.45 29.40
C LEU A 10 24.70 9.35 30.89
N ARG A 11 25.98 9.19 31.26
CA ARG A 11 26.41 9.14 32.67
C ARG A 11 26.12 10.45 33.44
N HIS A 12 25.92 11.55 32.71
CA HIS A 12 25.53 12.84 33.26
C HIS A 12 24.08 13.21 32.91
N ALA A 13 23.33 12.31 32.27
CA ALA A 13 21.92 12.55 32.03
C ALA A 13 21.19 12.61 33.38
N PRO A 14 20.25 13.55 33.56
CA PRO A 14 19.43 13.57 34.76
C PRO A 14 18.68 12.23 34.89
N GLY A 15 18.27 11.86 36.11
CA GLY A 15 17.50 10.63 36.37
C GLY A 15 16.17 10.52 35.61
N THR A 16 15.82 11.54 34.83
CA THR A 16 14.71 11.61 33.90
C THR A 16 14.95 10.86 32.58
N VAL A 17 16.17 10.42 32.25
CA VAL A 17 16.44 9.62 31.04
C VAL A 17 16.72 8.16 31.42
N LEU A 18 15.86 7.25 30.98
CA LEU A 18 15.95 5.82 31.25
C LEU A 18 16.20 5.04 29.97
N ILE A 19 17.20 4.15 29.98
CA ILE A 19 17.43 3.22 28.88
C ILE A 19 16.44 2.06 29.02
N VAL A 20 15.58 1.87 28.02
CA VAL A 20 14.62 0.75 28.00
C VAL A 20 15.24 -0.46 27.31
N ASN A 21 15.93 -0.25 26.19
CA ASN A 21 16.73 -1.24 25.46
C ASN A 21 17.70 -0.52 24.51
N GLU A 22 18.46 -1.30 23.74
CA GLU A 22 19.48 -0.82 22.78
C GLU A 22 18.98 0.30 21.85
N ASN A 23 17.68 0.26 21.48
CA ASN A 23 17.08 1.15 20.50
C ASN A 23 15.92 1.98 21.07
N THR A 24 15.81 2.15 22.40
CA THR A 24 14.70 2.88 23.02
C THR A 24 15.11 3.52 24.33
N LEU A 25 14.90 4.83 24.40
CA LEU A 25 15.05 5.64 25.60
C LEU A 25 13.66 6.10 26.06
N ARG A 26 13.46 6.19 27.37
CA ARG A 26 12.29 6.77 28.00
C ARG A 26 12.69 8.06 28.68
N LEU A 27 11.94 9.12 28.42
CA LEU A 27 12.09 10.42 29.06
C LEU A 27 10.94 10.61 30.05
N LEU A 28 11.26 10.80 31.32
CA LEU A 28 10.33 11.29 32.33
C LEU A 28 10.28 12.81 32.19
N VAL A 29 9.17 13.31 31.65
CA VAL A 29 8.99 14.73 31.40
C VAL A 29 8.71 15.44 32.72
N ASP A 30 9.59 16.37 33.07
CA ASP A 30 9.39 17.41 34.10
C ASP A 30 9.29 18.79 33.40
N GLU A 31 9.64 19.91 34.04
CA GLU A 31 9.64 21.24 33.39
C GLU A 31 10.44 21.26 32.07
N ILE A 32 11.68 20.77 32.09
CA ILE A 32 12.54 20.61 30.90
C ILE A 32 13.34 19.31 31.05
N THR A 33 13.43 18.51 29.99
CA THR A 33 14.23 17.28 29.98
C THR A 33 15.21 17.28 28.81
N TYR A 34 16.50 17.11 29.12
CA TYR A 34 17.56 17.07 28.13
C TYR A 34 17.93 15.64 27.76
N LEU A 35 17.91 15.35 26.46
CA LEU A 35 18.43 14.11 25.91
C LEU A 35 19.77 14.40 25.22
N PRO A 36 20.92 13.94 25.75
CA PRO A 36 22.19 14.12 25.07
C PRO A 36 22.22 13.21 23.82
N VAL A 37 22.35 13.84 22.66
CA VAL A 37 22.52 13.15 21.39
C VAL A 37 24.03 13.10 21.10
N PRO A 38 24.65 11.91 20.95
CA PRO A 38 26.07 11.82 20.65
C PRO A 38 26.37 12.43 19.27
N PRO A 39 27.62 12.88 19.03
CA PRO A 39 28.05 13.26 17.70
C PRO A 39 27.79 12.09 16.74
N PHE A 40 27.06 12.37 15.66
CA PHE A 40 26.83 11.42 14.58
C PHE A 40 27.43 12.00 13.31
N TYR A 41 28.12 11.16 12.54
CA TYR A 41 28.85 11.57 11.33
C TYR A 41 27.99 11.39 10.05
N GLY A 42 26.66 11.47 10.16
CA GLY A 42 25.72 11.36 9.05
C GLY A 42 24.80 12.57 8.94
N ASP A 43 23.93 12.61 7.92
CA ASP A 43 23.11 13.80 7.65
C ASP A 43 21.98 14.01 8.66
N ASN A 44 21.36 12.93 9.18
CA ASN A 44 20.18 12.98 10.05
C ASN A 44 20.04 11.70 10.90
N ILE A 45 19.44 11.81 12.09
CA ILE A 45 19.05 10.66 12.92
C ILE A 45 17.61 10.27 12.58
N ALA A 46 17.39 9.01 12.21
CA ALA A 46 16.04 8.46 12.08
C ALA A 46 15.54 8.05 13.48
N GLY A 47 14.39 8.56 13.90
CA GLY A 47 13.86 8.32 15.23
C GLY A 47 12.35 8.33 15.27
N LEU A 48 11.79 7.66 16.27
CA LEU A 48 10.37 7.67 16.60
C LEU A 48 10.20 8.28 18.00
N ILE A 49 9.35 9.29 18.11
CA ILE A 49 8.99 9.91 19.37
C ILE A 49 7.55 9.55 19.69
N THR A 50 7.35 8.91 20.85
CA THR A 50 6.03 8.58 21.37
C THR A 50 5.75 9.38 22.64
N VAL A 51 4.64 10.07 22.69
CA VAL A 51 4.20 10.83 23.87
C VAL A 51 3.12 10.03 24.60
N GLN A 52 3.36 9.74 25.88
CA GLN A 52 2.34 9.15 26.75
C GLN A 52 1.62 10.26 27.51
N LEU A 53 0.32 10.38 27.31
CA LEU A 53 -0.52 11.32 28.05
C LEU A 53 -0.74 10.83 29.49
N PRO A 54 -0.94 11.75 30.47
CA PRO A 54 -1.23 11.37 31.85
C PRO A 54 -2.54 10.58 31.97
N LYS A 55 -2.73 9.88 33.10
CA LYS A 55 -4.01 9.21 33.37
C LYS A 55 -5.13 10.25 33.58
N GLY A 56 -6.36 9.87 33.25
CA GLY A 56 -7.54 10.71 33.50
C GLY A 56 -7.75 11.86 32.50
N ILE A 57 -7.16 11.77 31.31
CA ILE A 57 -7.44 12.74 30.24
C ILE A 57 -8.93 12.78 29.88
N LYS A 58 -9.39 13.95 29.42
CA LYS A 58 -10.77 14.22 29.03
C LYS A 58 -10.82 14.86 27.65
N LYS A 59 -11.90 14.58 26.91
CA LYS A 59 -12.20 15.23 25.62
C LYS A 59 -12.04 16.76 25.75
N GLY A 60 -11.44 17.38 24.74
CA GLY A 60 -11.22 18.82 24.65
C GLY A 60 -9.95 19.32 25.33
N GLN A 61 -9.25 18.48 26.11
CA GLN A 61 -7.91 18.82 26.59
C GLN A 61 -6.92 18.93 25.43
N ARG A 62 -5.96 19.83 25.58
CA ARG A 62 -4.87 20.05 24.63
C ARG A 62 -3.55 19.93 25.35
N PHE A 63 -2.67 19.11 24.81
CA PHE A 63 -1.29 18.97 25.27
C PHE A 63 -0.36 19.48 24.18
N LYS A 64 0.63 20.27 24.59
CA LYS A 64 1.65 20.80 23.71
C LYS A 64 3.00 20.27 24.18
N VAL A 65 3.76 19.70 23.25
CA VAL A 65 5.14 19.24 23.51
C VAL A 65 6.07 19.94 22.54
N ASP A 66 6.95 20.78 23.07
CA ASP A 66 8.00 21.43 22.30
C ASP A 66 9.28 20.58 22.34
N VAL A 67 9.83 20.29 21.17
CA VAL A 67 11.10 19.57 21.03
C VAL A 67 12.08 20.49 20.32
N LEU A 68 13.18 20.80 20.99
CA LEU A 68 14.25 21.65 20.48
C LEU A 68 15.56 20.86 20.43
N GLN A 69 16.24 20.94 19.29
CA GLN A 69 17.60 20.47 19.15
C GLN A 69 18.54 21.66 19.31
N MET A 70 19.45 21.56 20.28
CA MET A 70 20.40 22.62 20.62
C MET A 70 21.83 22.12 20.54
N ARG A 71 22.71 22.93 19.97
CA ARG A 71 24.16 22.82 20.18
C ARG A 71 24.51 23.63 21.42
N THR A 72 24.90 22.93 22.47
CA THR A 72 25.19 23.55 23.78
C THR A 72 26.50 24.32 23.79
N ASP A 73 27.47 23.91 22.96
CA ASP A 73 28.76 24.58 22.77
C ASP A 73 28.61 25.96 22.11
N GLU A 74 27.69 26.07 21.15
CA GLU A 74 27.40 27.32 20.43
C GLU A 74 26.21 28.10 21.01
N ALA A 75 25.56 27.57 22.07
CA ALA A 75 24.29 28.06 22.61
C ALA A 75 23.24 28.32 21.50
N ARG A 76 23.21 27.46 20.47
CA ARG A 76 22.46 27.67 19.24
C ARG A 76 21.39 26.60 19.06
N THR A 77 20.16 27.03 18.78
CA THR A 77 19.10 26.13 18.32
C THR A 77 19.34 25.73 16.86
N LEU A 78 19.47 24.42 16.61
CA LEU A 78 19.64 23.87 15.27
C LEU A 78 18.29 23.69 14.57
N GLY A 79 17.26 23.38 15.34
CA GLY A 79 15.90 23.18 14.84
C GLY A 79 14.97 22.73 15.96
N GLY A 80 13.70 22.54 15.61
CA GLY A 80 12.70 22.06 16.54
C GLY A 80 11.36 21.87 15.89
N PHE A 81 10.46 21.22 16.60
CA PHE A 81 9.09 21.04 16.20
C PHE A 81 8.18 20.98 17.43
N GLN A 82 6.90 21.23 17.21
CA GLN A 82 5.88 21.21 18.25
C GLN A 82 4.86 20.11 17.94
N LEU A 83 4.58 19.27 18.92
CA LEU A 83 3.48 18.31 18.87
C LEU A 83 2.25 18.94 19.51
N ASN A 84 1.18 19.07 18.74
CA ASN A 84 -0.13 19.53 19.21
C ASN A 84 -1.06 18.34 19.33
N ILE A 85 -1.37 17.94 20.56
CA ILE A 85 -2.18 16.76 20.84
C ILE A 85 -3.54 17.22 21.37
N GLN A 86 -4.58 17.03 20.55
CA GLN A 86 -5.96 17.26 20.95
C GLN A 86 -6.58 15.94 21.40
N VAL A 87 -7.18 15.94 22.61
CA VAL A 87 -7.85 14.76 23.15
C VAL A 87 -9.28 14.71 22.64
N GLU A 88 -9.63 13.62 21.95
CA GLU A 88 -10.96 13.34 21.43
C GLU A 88 -11.51 12.01 21.95
N LYS A 89 -12.78 11.73 21.66
CA LYS A 89 -13.39 10.44 22.00
C LYS A 89 -12.81 9.33 21.13
N ALA A 90 -12.66 8.14 21.71
CA ALA A 90 -12.03 7.03 21.01
C ALA A 90 -12.78 6.67 19.72
N PHE A 91 -14.13 6.70 19.77
CA PHE A 91 -15.00 6.50 18.61
C PHE A 91 -14.74 7.50 17.47
N GLU A 92 -14.41 8.75 17.78
CA GLU A 92 -14.22 9.83 16.80
C GLU A 92 -12.88 9.71 16.05
N ILE A 93 -11.87 9.12 16.68
CA ILE A 93 -10.51 9.04 16.12
C ILE A 93 -10.08 7.62 15.70
N ALA A 94 -10.77 6.57 16.13
CA ALA A 94 -10.40 5.19 15.83
C ALA A 94 -10.29 4.92 14.31
N HIS A 95 -11.17 5.51 13.50
CA HIS A 95 -11.11 5.37 12.04
C HIS A 95 -9.84 6.01 11.45
N GLN A 96 -9.47 7.20 11.93
CA GLN A 96 -8.28 7.90 11.44
C GLN A 96 -7.01 7.07 11.71
N GLU A 97 -6.94 6.40 12.87
CA GLU A 97 -5.83 5.52 13.20
C GLU A 97 -5.68 4.31 12.28
N ARG A 98 -6.79 3.76 11.80
CA ARG A 98 -6.77 2.69 10.78
C ARG A 98 -6.17 3.19 9.47
N ASN A 99 -6.56 4.37 9.02
CA ASN A 99 -6.01 4.99 7.80
C ASN A 99 -4.50 5.25 7.94
N TRP A 100 -4.07 5.75 9.11
CA TRP A 100 -2.65 5.95 9.39
C TRP A 100 -1.88 4.62 9.40
N LEU A 101 -2.44 3.57 9.98
CA LEU A 101 -1.82 2.24 9.96
C LEU A 101 -1.62 1.73 8.54
N GLU A 102 -2.64 1.82 7.68
CA GLU A 102 -2.56 1.46 6.28
C GLU A 102 -1.49 2.27 5.53
N LEU A 103 -1.43 3.59 5.74
CA LEU A 103 -0.41 4.44 5.13
C LEU A 103 1.01 4.05 5.59
N PHE A 104 1.23 3.85 6.89
CA PHE A 104 2.54 3.49 7.41
C PHE A 104 2.97 2.09 6.97
N HIS A 105 2.04 1.15 6.91
CA HIS A 105 2.30 -0.20 6.43
C HIS A 105 2.68 -0.19 4.95
N ARG A 106 1.98 0.59 4.11
CA ARG A 106 2.36 0.81 2.71
C ARG A 106 3.76 1.40 2.59
N ARG A 107 4.08 2.46 3.35
CA ARG A 107 5.44 3.03 3.33
C ARG A 107 6.50 2.02 3.73
N LEU A 108 6.24 1.20 4.76
CA LEU A 108 7.15 0.14 5.19
C LEU A 108 7.42 -0.87 4.08
N SER A 109 6.41 -1.22 3.27
CA SER A 109 6.56 -2.17 2.15
C SER A 109 7.42 -1.65 0.99
N LEU A 110 7.53 -0.32 0.84
CA LEU A 110 8.30 0.31 -0.23
C LEU A 110 9.74 0.61 0.16
N ILE A 111 10.05 0.54 1.45
CA ILE A 111 11.36 0.93 1.98
C ILE A 111 12.29 -0.30 2.02
N PRO A 112 13.49 -0.20 1.44
CA PRO A 112 14.50 -1.27 1.54
C PRO A 112 14.80 -1.63 3.00
N LYS A 113 15.00 -2.93 3.28
CA LYS A 113 15.23 -3.42 4.65
C LYS A 113 16.52 -2.88 5.30
N ASP A 114 17.49 -2.51 4.48
CA ASP A 114 18.76 -1.88 4.87
C ASP A 114 18.66 -0.36 5.04
N ASN A 115 17.52 0.25 4.71
CA ASN A 115 17.29 1.67 4.95
C ASN A 115 17.13 1.96 6.44
N ARG A 116 17.80 3.00 6.94
CA ARG A 116 17.73 3.44 8.36
C ARG A 116 16.32 3.71 8.88
N TRP A 117 15.36 4.07 8.02
CA TRP A 117 13.97 4.30 8.40
C TRP A 117 13.15 3.03 8.53
N PHE A 118 13.61 1.90 7.99
CA PHE A 118 12.90 0.62 8.06
C PHE A 118 12.55 0.22 9.50
N PRO A 119 13.51 0.13 10.46
CA PRO A 119 13.18 -0.25 11.84
C PRO A 119 12.31 0.79 12.56
N VAL A 120 12.42 2.08 12.19
CA VAL A 120 11.60 3.16 12.75
C VAL A 120 10.14 3.02 12.31
N LEU A 121 9.92 2.78 11.01
CA LEU A 121 8.59 2.59 10.47
C LEU A 121 7.97 1.26 10.90
N GLN A 122 8.77 0.22 11.07
CA GLN A 122 8.31 -1.05 11.64
C GLN A 122 7.73 -0.82 13.05
N LYS A 123 8.46 -0.12 13.92
CA LYS A 123 7.96 0.27 15.25
C LYS A 123 6.72 1.17 15.16
N GLN A 124 6.68 2.11 14.22
CA GLN A 124 5.51 2.98 14.01
C GLN A 124 4.27 2.18 13.63
N VAL A 125 4.40 1.21 12.72
CA VAL A 125 3.30 0.32 12.31
C VAL A 125 2.80 -0.49 13.50
N GLU A 126 3.70 -1.11 14.27
CA GLU A 126 3.34 -1.87 15.47
C GLU A 126 2.62 -1.01 16.51
N PHE A 127 3.15 0.20 16.77
CA PHE A 127 2.54 1.16 17.69
C PHE A 127 1.16 1.61 17.22
N THR A 128 1.02 2.03 15.95
CA THR A 128 -0.27 2.47 15.40
C THR A 128 -1.28 1.34 15.41
N ARG A 129 -0.87 0.10 15.11
CA ARG A 129 -1.74 -1.08 15.20
C ARG A 129 -2.26 -1.32 16.62
N ALA A 130 -1.36 -1.31 17.60
CA ALA A 130 -1.75 -1.46 19.00
C ALA A 130 -2.67 -0.33 19.46
N ARG A 131 -2.37 0.91 19.08
CA ARG A 131 -3.17 2.09 19.40
C ARG A 131 -4.55 2.05 18.76
N ALA A 132 -4.66 1.70 17.48
CA ALA A 132 -5.93 1.60 16.77
C ALA A 132 -6.82 0.51 17.39
N LYS A 133 -6.25 -0.66 17.71
CA LYS A 133 -6.95 -1.73 18.43
C LYS A 133 -7.42 -1.28 19.81
N GLY A 134 -6.54 -0.60 20.57
CA GLY A 134 -6.88 -0.06 21.89
C GLY A 134 -7.99 0.99 21.85
N LEU A 135 -8.02 1.85 20.84
CA LEU A 135 -9.08 2.84 20.65
C LEU A 135 -10.42 2.22 20.28
N VAL A 136 -10.43 1.13 19.51
CA VAL A 136 -11.67 0.38 19.25
C VAL A 136 -12.23 -0.22 20.53
N ALA A 137 -11.38 -0.83 21.37
CA ALA A 137 -11.81 -1.36 22.66
C ALA A 137 -12.36 -0.25 23.57
N LEU A 138 -11.64 0.87 23.69
CA LEU A 138 -12.06 2.02 24.47
C LEU A 138 -13.37 2.63 23.95
N ALA A 139 -13.56 2.70 22.62
CA ALA A 139 -14.79 3.20 22.02
C ALA A 139 -16.03 2.37 22.41
N ASN A 140 -15.87 1.04 22.47
CA ASN A 140 -16.94 0.13 22.90
C ASN A 140 -17.23 0.27 24.40
N GLU A 141 -16.20 0.50 25.24
CA GLU A 141 -16.38 0.80 26.66
C GLU A 141 -17.10 2.15 26.88
N GLU A 142 -16.77 3.17 26.08
CA GLU A 142 -17.39 4.49 26.14
C GLU A 142 -18.86 4.49 25.66
N ARG A 143 -19.27 3.48 24.86
CA ARG A 143 -20.59 3.39 24.23
C ARG A 143 -21.17 1.95 24.27
N PRO A 144 -21.52 1.43 25.45
CA PRO A 144 -21.96 0.04 25.60
C PRO A 144 -23.33 -0.28 24.99
N SER A 145 -24.14 0.74 24.69
CA SER A 145 -25.47 0.57 24.09
C SER A 145 -25.47 0.57 22.56
N ASP A 146 -24.35 0.97 21.93
CA ASP A 146 -24.20 0.98 20.48
C ASP A 146 -23.75 -0.40 19.97
N GLU A 147 -23.90 -0.65 18.67
CA GLU A 147 -23.30 -1.84 18.06
C GLU A 147 -21.76 -1.82 18.23
N PRO A 148 -21.13 -2.87 18.77
CA PRO A 148 -19.70 -2.87 19.04
C PRO A 148 -18.87 -2.69 17.75
N LEU A 149 -17.97 -1.72 17.77
CA LEU A 149 -16.95 -1.57 16.74
C LEU A 149 -16.07 -2.82 16.73
N GLN A 150 -15.96 -3.44 15.55
CA GLN A 150 -15.06 -4.57 15.31
C GLN A 150 -13.67 -4.06 14.92
N TRP A 151 -12.63 -4.63 15.52
CA TRP A 151 -11.25 -4.41 15.08
C TRP A 151 -10.94 -5.34 13.91
N ASN A 152 -10.89 -4.75 12.72
CA ASN A 152 -10.35 -5.39 11.52
C ASN A 152 -9.02 -4.68 11.20
N ASP A 153 -7.92 -5.41 11.28
CA ASP A 153 -6.61 -4.85 10.94
C ASP A 153 -6.55 -4.64 9.42
N PRO A 154 -6.46 -3.39 8.92
CA PRO A 154 -6.47 -3.10 7.49
C PRO A 154 -5.26 -3.67 6.74
N THR A 155 -4.22 -4.12 7.48
CA THR A 155 -2.98 -4.65 6.91
C THR A 155 -2.99 -6.17 6.70
N THR A 156 -4.05 -6.87 7.10
CA THR A 156 -4.18 -8.34 6.89
C THR A 156 -4.12 -8.75 5.42
N HIS A 157 -4.51 -7.83 4.54
CA HIS A 157 -4.51 -7.99 3.09
C HIS A 157 -3.41 -7.18 2.38
N GLN A 158 -2.43 -6.69 3.14
CA GLN A 158 -1.31 -5.88 2.63
C GLN A 158 0.04 -6.61 2.66
N LYS A 159 0.05 -7.93 2.46
CA LYS A 159 1.27 -8.73 2.57
C LYS A 159 2.08 -8.72 1.27
N GLY A 160 3.40 -8.75 1.43
CA GLY A 160 4.35 -8.80 0.33
C GLY A 160 4.54 -7.43 -0.32
N GLN A 161 4.43 -7.38 -1.64
CA GLN A 161 4.71 -6.20 -2.45
C GLN A 161 3.43 -5.64 -3.04
N ARG A 162 3.27 -4.31 -3.04
CA ARG A 162 2.20 -3.67 -3.80
C ARG A 162 2.60 -3.53 -5.26
N ILE A 163 1.75 -4.05 -6.16
CA ILE A 163 1.93 -3.96 -7.61
C ILE A 163 0.71 -3.35 -8.26
N LYS A 164 0.90 -2.83 -9.46
CA LYS A 164 -0.12 -2.27 -10.34
C LYS A 164 -0.05 -3.00 -11.68
N ILE A 165 -1.20 -3.42 -12.20
CA ILE A 165 -1.32 -4.03 -13.52
C ILE A 165 -2.15 -3.12 -14.41
N THR A 166 -1.59 -2.73 -15.54
CA THR A 166 -2.27 -1.90 -16.54
C THR A 166 -2.53 -2.72 -17.79
N LEU A 167 -3.80 -2.93 -18.14
CA LEU A 167 -4.18 -3.47 -19.44
C LEU A 167 -3.99 -2.37 -20.48
N GLN A 168 -3.06 -2.57 -21.40
CA GLN A 168 -2.62 -1.54 -22.35
C GLN A 168 -3.50 -1.59 -23.60
N ASN A 169 -3.50 -2.71 -24.32
CA ASN A 169 -4.29 -2.89 -25.52
C ASN A 169 -4.77 -4.34 -25.69
N ILE A 170 -5.72 -4.50 -26.59
CA ILE A 170 -6.17 -5.78 -27.13
C ILE A 170 -6.19 -5.66 -28.65
N GLN A 171 -5.67 -6.69 -29.34
CA GLN A 171 -5.67 -6.75 -30.79
C GLN A 171 -6.42 -8.00 -31.27
N ILE A 172 -7.40 -7.86 -32.15
CA ILE A 172 -8.09 -8.95 -32.86
C ILE A 172 -7.24 -9.38 -34.05
N LEU A 173 -7.09 -10.68 -34.24
CA LEU A 173 -6.37 -11.28 -35.37
C LEU A 173 -7.31 -12.01 -36.34
N ASP A 174 -8.45 -12.46 -35.83
CA ASP A 174 -9.47 -13.18 -36.57
C ASP A 174 -10.81 -12.87 -35.89
N ASP A 175 -11.65 -12.07 -36.55
CA ASP A 175 -12.99 -11.72 -36.07
C ASP A 175 -14.03 -12.80 -36.43
N ARG A 176 -13.65 -13.86 -37.17
CA ARG A 176 -14.51 -14.98 -37.59
C ARG A 176 -15.84 -14.56 -38.23
N GLU A 177 -16.02 -13.30 -38.59
CA GLU A 177 -17.25 -12.80 -39.16
C GLU A 177 -17.34 -13.19 -40.64
N PRO A 178 -18.54 -13.54 -41.13
CA PRO A 178 -18.77 -13.61 -42.56
C PRO A 178 -18.44 -12.26 -43.21
N PHE A 179 -17.76 -12.28 -44.36
CA PHE A 179 -17.25 -11.12 -45.10
C PHE A 179 -18.24 -9.96 -45.38
N TYR A 180 -19.53 -10.16 -45.09
CA TYR A 180 -20.62 -9.21 -45.29
C TYR A 180 -21.12 -8.50 -44.00
N LYS A 181 -20.72 -8.91 -42.78
CA LYS A 181 -21.21 -8.32 -41.52
C LYS A 181 -20.50 -7.03 -41.09
N GLY A 182 -19.23 -6.85 -41.46
CA GLY A 182 -18.50 -5.61 -41.21
C GLY A 182 -17.46 -5.72 -40.10
N LYS A 183 -17.65 -5.01 -38.98
CA LYS A 183 -16.79 -5.08 -37.78
C LYS A 183 -17.59 -5.72 -36.65
N GLY A 184 -16.98 -6.65 -35.92
CA GLY A 184 -17.56 -7.24 -34.72
C GLY A 184 -17.71 -6.24 -33.57
N GLU A 185 -18.72 -6.47 -32.73
CA GLU A 185 -19.01 -5.67 -31.53
C GLU A 185 -18.47 -6.37 -30.28
N PHE A 186 -17.37 -5.90 -29.71
CA PHE A 186 -16.68 -6.60 -28.63
C PHE A 186 -16.89 -5.97 -27.25
N ARG A 187 -17.01 -6.82 -26.24
CA ARG A 187 -16.79 -6.48 -24.82
C ARG A 187 -15.68 -7.33 -24.26
N PHE A 188 -14.80 -6.73 -23.50
CA PHE A 188 -13.73 -7.42 -22.79
C PHE A 188 -13.98 -7.38 -21.29
N TYR A 189 -13.37 -8.32 -20.59
CA TYR A 189 -13.33 -8.31 -19.14
C TYR A 189 -11.95 -8.76 -18.66
N SER A 190 -11.58 -8.29 -17.49
CA SER A 190 -10.43 -8.79 -16.76
C SER A 190 -10.83 -9.28 -15.38
N LYS A 191 -10.10 -10.26 -14.88
CA LYS A 191 -10.13 -10.69 -13.48
C LYS A 191 -8.70 -10.92 -13.02
N VAL A 192 -8.30 -10.20 -11.98
CA VAL A 192 -7.03 -10.44 -11.29
C VAL A 192 -7.33 -10.98 -9.90
N PHE A 193 -6.63 -12.03 -9.50
CA PHE A 193 -6.86 -12.74 -8.24
C PHE A 193 -5.55 -13.09 -7.54
N THR A 194 -5.46 -12.80 -6.23
CA THR A 194 -4.36 -13.24 -5.38
C THR A 194 -4.89 -13.99 -4.15
N PRO A 195 -4.54 -15.28 -3.97
CA PRO A 195 -5.01 -16.06 -2.83
C PRO A 195 -4.33 -15.64 -1.51
N ASP A 196 -3.06 -15.20 -1.56
CA ASP A 196 -2.22 -15.01 -0.36
C ASP A 196 -2.58 -13.77 0.47
N ASN A 197 -3.33 -12.82 -0.12
CA ASN A 197 -3.87 -11.64 0.56
C ASN A 197 -5.36 -11.79 0.88
N GLY A 198 -5.77 -12.98 1.38
CA GLY A 198 -7.14 -13.26 1.79
C GLY A 198 -8.11 -13.45 0.61
N GLY A 199 -7.61 -13.90 -0.54
CA GLY A 199 -8.44 -14.14 -1.72
C GLY A 199 -8.95 -12.88 -2.42
N LEU A 200 -8.14 -11.83 -2.47
CA LEU A 200 -8.50 -10.58 -3.14
C LEU A 200 -8.73 -10.84 -4.65
N SER A 201 -9.87 -10.37 -5.17
CA SER A 201 -10.20 -10.41 -6.60
C SER A 201 -10.69 -9.05 -7.08
N GLN A 202 -10.07 -8.51 -8.13
CA GLN A 202 -10.55 -7.31 -8.84
C GLN A 202 -11.02 -7.71 -10.24
N LYS A 203 -12.15 -7.15 -10.67
CA LYS A 203 -12.78 -7.43 -11.96
C LYS A 203 -13.17 -6.14 -12.64
N HIS A 204 -12.95 -6.08 -13.95
CA HIS A 204 -13.30 -4.93 -14.77
C HIS A 204 -13.93 -5.40 -16.08
N THR A 205 -14.78 -4.56 -16.66
CA THR A 205 -15.40 -4.75 -17.98
C THR A 205 -15.08 -3.55 -18.85
N PHE A 206 -14.81 -3.80 -20.13
CA PHE A 206 -14.41 -2.79 -21.11
C PHE A 206 -15.24 -2.92 -22.40
N PRO A 207 -15.75 -1.81 -22.96
CA PRO A 207 -15.84 -0.50 -22.29
C PRO A 207 -16.82 -0.57 -21.11
N GLY A 208 -16.75 0.38 -20.19
CA GLY A 208 -17.68 0.42 -19.03
C GLY A 208 -19.16 0.54 -19.44
N LYS A 209 -19.44 0.99 -20.66
CA LYS A 209 -20.76 1.01 -21.29
C LYS A 209 -20.61 0.82 -22.82
N GLY A 210 -21.53 0.07 -23.44
CA GLY A 210 -21.53 -0.16 -24.89
C GLY A 210 -20.65 -1.34 -25.29
N HIS A 211 -19.96 -1.21 -26.42
CA HIS A 211 -19.03 -2.19 -26.99
C HIS A 211 -17.94 -1.45 -27.78
N PHE A 212 -16.85 -2.13 -28.10
CA PHE A 212 -15.90 -1.69 -29.12
C PHE A 212 -16.34 -2.22 -30.49
N LYS A 213 -16.02 -1.49 -31.57
CA LYS A 213 -16.22 -1.97 -32.94
C LYS A 213 -14.87 -2.25 -33.57
N LEU A 214 -14.52 -3.53 -33.70
CA LEU A 214 -13.21 -3.98 -34.15
C LEU A 214 -13.37 -4.95 -35.32
N GLY A 215 -12.42 -4.94 -36.25
CA GLY A 215 -12.34 -5.94 -37.32
C GLY A 215 -11.01 -6.70 -37.29
N ASP A 216 -10.74 -7.49 -38.31
CA ASP A 216 -9.49 -8.22 -38.50
C ASP A 216 -8.37 -7.42 -39.21
N LYS A 217 -8.71 -6.28 -39.84
CA LYS A 217 -7.78 -5.48 -40.65
C LYS A 217 -6.85 -4.59 -39.81
N PRO A 218 -5.57 -4.43 -40.22
CA PRO A 218 -4.66 -3.49 -39.60
C PRO A 218 -5.26 -2.08 -39.48
N GLY A 219 -5.20 -1.50 -38.28
CA GLY A 219 -5.74 -0.17 -37.96
C GLY A 219 -7.18 -0.18 -37.44
N ASP A 220 -7.93 -1.25 -37.71
CA ASP A 220 -9.30 -1.46 -37.20
C ASP A 220 -9.38 -2.60 -36.18
N ASN A 221 -8.27 -3.31 -35.98
CA ASN A 221 -8.19 -4.53 -35.20
C ASN A 221 -7.61 -4.34 -33.81
N GLU A 222 -7.33 -3.12 -33.37
CA GLU A 222 -6.72 -2.85 -32.08
C GLU A 222 -7.53 -1.83 -31.29
N VAL A 223 -7.64 -2.07 -29.98
CA VAL A 223 -8.20 -1.11 -29.04
C VAL A 223 -7.20 -0.81 -27.93
N GLU A 224 -6.91 0.47 -27.74
CA GLU A 224 -6.21 0.96 -26.55
C GLU A 224 -7.19 1.03 -25.37
N ILE A 225 -6.81 0.36 -24.28
CA ILE A 225 -7.57 0.36 -23.03
C ILE A 225 -6.87 1.29 -22.03
N ASN A 226 -5.56 1.09 -21.80
CA ASN A 226 -4.74 1.87 -20.87
C ASN A 226 -5.38 2.04 -19.47
N GLN A 227 -6.00 1.00 -18.93
CA GLN A 227 -6.65 1.02 -17.61
C GLN A 227 -5.95 0.13 -16.61
N VAL A 228 -5.86 0.60 -15.37
CA VAL A 228 -5.39 -0.20 -14.24
C VAL A 228 -6.46 -1.24 -13.91
N ILE A 229 -6.10 -2.52 -14.05
CA ILE A 229 -6.99 -3.67 -13.80
C ILE A 229 -6.72 -4.37 -12.47
N PHE A 230 -5.62 -3.99 -11.82
CA PHE A 230 -5.27 -4.41 -10.48
C PHE A 230 -4.32 -3.42 -9.83
N ASP A 231 -4.58 -3.02 -8.60
CA ASP A 231 -3.64 -2.27 -7.77
C ASP A 231 -3.81 -2.68 -6.30
N ALA A 232 -2.92 -3.55 -5.84
CA ALA A 232 -2.98 -4.14 -4.51
C ALA A 232 -1.69 -4.89 -4.15
N PHE A 233 -1.64 -5.35 -2.90
CA PHE A 233 -0.58 -6.18 -2.37
C PHE A 233 -0.68 -7.62 -2.86
N VAL A 234 0.47 -8.20 -3.15
CA VAL A 234 0.64 -9.59 -3.60
C VAL A 234 1.84 -10.22 -2.88
N GLU A 235 1.72 -11.52 -2.63
CA GLU A 235 2.79 -12.29 -1.98
C GLU A 235 3.42 -13.25 -2.98
N ASN A 236 3.02 -14.53 -3.01
CA ASN A 236 3.70 -15.55 -3.82
C ASN A 236 2.90 -15.99 -5.04
N THR A 237 1.62 -15.63 -5.11
CA THR A 237 0.71 -16.07 -6.17
C THR A 237 -0.19 -14.95 -6.67
N LEU A 238 -0.31 -14.84 -7.99
CA LEU A 238 -1.23 -13.95 -8.68
C LEU A 238 -1.71 -14.58 -9.98
N ALA A 239 -2.99 -14.47 -10.28
CA ALA A 239 -3.55 -14.89 -11.56
C ALA A 239 -4.15 -13.70 -12.29
N VAL A 240 -3.79 -13.52 -13.55
CA VAL A 240 -4.36 -12.53 -14.48
C VAL A 240 -5.19 -13.27 -15.51
N GLN A 241 -6.46 -12.90 -15.63
CA GLN A 241 -7.37 -13.43 -16.64
C GLN A 241 -7.92 -12.28 -17.47
N VAL A 242 -7.95 -12.45 -18.79
CA VAL A 242 -8.58 -11.52 -19.73
C VAL A 242 -9.38 -12.35 -20.72
N GLY A 243 -10.62 -11.93 -20.97
CA GLY A 243 -11.47 -12.57 -21.96
C GLY A 243 -12.34 -11.55 -22.64
N GLY A 244 -13.14 -12.01 -23.59
CA GLY A 244 -14.10 -11.16 -24.27
C GLY A 244 -15.29 -11.93 -24.82
N LEU A 245 -16.28 -11.14 -25.21
CA LEU A 245 -17.51 -11.55 -25.87
C LEU A 245 -17.61 -10.74 -27.15
N GLU A 246 -17.86 -11.42 -28.24
CA GLU A 246 -18.37 -10.83 -29.46
C GLU A 246 -19.89 -10.84 -29.39
N LEU A 247 -20.51 -9.68 -29.57
CA LEU A 247 -21.95 -9.51 -29.44
C LEU A 247 -22.61 -9.75 -30.78
N ASP A 248 -23.57 -10.67 -30.80
CA ASP A 248 -24.35 -10.98 -31.99
C ASP A 248 -25.79 -10.48 -31.89
N THR A 249 -26.31 -9.93 -32.98
CA THR A 249 -27.68 -9.38 -33.00
C THR A 249 -28.75 -10.45 -33.16
N PHE A 250 -28.43 -11.58 -33.81
CA PHE A 250 -29.40 -12.60 -34.20
C PHE A 250 -29.03 -14.03 -33.76
N ASP A 251 -27.85 -14.22 -33.17
CA ASP A 251 -27.32 -15.50 -32.68
C ASP A 251 -26.73 -15.32 -31.26
N PRO A 252 -26.41 -16.39 -30.52
CA PRO A 252 -25.78 -16.28 -29.21
C PRO A 252 -24.38 -15.66 -29.28
N ASP A 253 -24.08 -14.71 -28.38
CA ASP A 253 -22.75 -14.09 -28.25
C ASP A 253 -21.61 -15.11 -28.22
N ASP A 254 -20.62 -14.92 -29.10
CA ASP A 254 -19.44 -15.75 -29.20
C ASP A 254 -18.40 -15.40 -28.13
N ARG A 255 -17.91 -16.43 -27.44
CA ARG A 255 -16.89 -16.26 -26.38
C ARG A 255 -15.50 -16.36 -26.97
N LEU A 256 -14.71 -15.32 -26.76
CA LEU A 256 -13.27 -15.39 -27.02
C LEU A 256 -12.60 -16.37 -26.05
N CYS A 257 -11.58 -17.07 -26.54
CA CYS A 257 -10.70 -17.88 -25.69
C CYS A 257 -10.14 -17.01 -24.56
N THR A 258 -10.21 -17.49 -23.33
CA THR A 258 -9.79 -16.72 -22.15
C THR A 258 -8.29 -16.84 -21.93
N TYR A 259 -7.60 -15.70 -21.97
CA TYR A 259 -6.23 -15.59 -21.50
C TYR A 259 -6.17 -15.83 -20.00
N LYS A 260 -5.18 -16.63 -19.58
CA LYS A 260 -4.87 -16.84 -18.16
C LYS A 260 -3.37 -17.01 -17.98
N ARG A 261 -2.78 -16.14 -17.17
CA ARG A 261 -1.42 -16.31 -16.65
C ARG A 261 -1.45 -16.45 -15.14
N ILE A 262 -0.69 -17.40 -14.62
CA ILE A 262 -0.45 -17.57 -13.18
C ILE A 262 1.01 -17.24 -12.91
N PHE A 263 1.22 -16.26 -12.07
CA PHE A 263 2.50 -15.92 -11.49
C PHE A 263 2.68 -16.67 -10.18
N THR A 264 3.88 -17.23 -10.01
CA THR A 264 4.33 -17.85 -8.76
C THR A 264 5.71 -17.32 -8.41
N GLY A 265 6.11 -17.41 -7.14
CA GLY A 265 7.42 -16.93 -6.69
C GLY A 265 7.35 -15.48 -6.20
N LYS A 266 8.48 -14.77 -6.21
CA LYS A 266 8.52 -13.42 -5.62
C LYS A 266 8.03 -12.36 -6.60
N PRO A 267 7.31 -11.31 -6.15
CA PRO A 267 6.73 -10.30 -7.05
C PRO A 267 7.72 -9.53 -7.92
N ASP A 268 8.99 -9.40 -7.50
CA ASP A 268 10.05 -8.77 -8.28
C ASP A 268 10.28 -9.47 -9.63
N GLN A 269 10.03 -10.78 -9.69
CA GLN A 269 10.15 -11.59 -10.91
C GLN A 269 9.00 -11.38 -11.88
N TRP A 270 7.91 -10.73 -11.46
CA TRP A 270 6.72 -10.51 -12.28
C TRP A 270 6.71 -9.13 -12.93
N ILE A 271 7.61 -8.23 -12.54
CA ILE A 271 7.66 -6.87 -13.07
C ILE A 271 8.09 -6.90 -14.54
N GLY A 272 7.33 -6.25 -15.41
CA GLY A 272 7.63 -6.21 -16.84
C GLY A 272 6.43 -5.95 -17.72
N LYS A 273 6.68 -5.92 -19.03
CA LYS A 273 5.65 -5.85 -20.07
C LYS A 273 5.39 -7.24 -20.62
N TYR A 274 4.12 -7.57 -20.76
CA TYR A 274 3.62 -8.83 -21.28
C TYR A 274 2.85 -8.53 -22.56
N ALA A 275 3.45 -8.87 -23.70
CA ALA A 275 2.88 -8.69 -25.02
C ALA A 275 3.36 -9.81 -25.95
N SER A 276 2.64 -10.06 -27.03
CA SER A 276 3.18 -10.86 -28.14
C SER A 276 4.03 -9.99 -29.06
N HIS A 277 5.21 -10.50 -29.43
CA HIS A 277 6.04 -9.91 -30.49
C HIS A 277 5.82 -10.69 -31.79
N ASP A 278 5.96 -10.02 -32.92
CA ASP A 278 5.79 -10.65 -34.22
C ASP A 278 6.82 -11.77 -34.41
N GLY A 279 6.33 -12.97 -34.75
CA GLY A 279 7.14 -14.18 -34.91
C GLY A 279 7.34 -15.02 -33.64
N GLU A 280 6.91 -14.57 -32.46
CA GLU A 280 6.94 -15.35 -31.23
C GLU A 280 5.59 -16.05 -30.96
N MET A 281 5.61 -17.38 -30.86
CA MET A 281 4.51 -18.11 -30.22
C MET A 281 4.65 -17.95 -28.71
N ASN A 282 3.96 -16.97 -28.15
CA ASN A 282 3.85 -16.79 -26.71
C ASN A 282 2.38 -16.78 -26.25
N ILE A 283 2.16 -16.94 -24.96
CA ILE A 283 0.80 -17.14 -24.42
C ILE A 283 -0.08 -15.88 -24.50
N GLU A 284 0.51 -14.73 -24.82
CA GLU A 284 -0.16 -13.45 -25.08
C GLU A 284 -0.83 -13.41 -26.46
N ASN A 285 -0.52 -14.36 -27.35
CA ASN A 285 -1.23 -14.59 -28.61
C ASN A 285 -2.12 -15.84 -28.49
N LEU A 286 -3.44 -15.65 -28.52
CA LEU A 286 -4.44 -16.69 -28.34
C LEU A 286 -4.95 -17.27 -29.67
N GLY A 287 -4.25 -17.02 -30.77
CA GLY A 287 -4.60 -17.46 -32.12
C GLY A 287 -5.61 -16.55 -32.81
N GLY A 288 -6.69 -16.15 -32.12
CA GLY A 288 -7.69 -15.22 -32.66
C GLY A 288 -7.54 -13.77 -32.17
N TRP A 289 -6.79 -13.55 -31.09
CA TRP A 289 -6.56 -12.22 -30.54
C TRP A 289 -5.29 -12.19 -29.67
N LYS A 290 -4.77 -11.00 -29.41
CA LYS A 290 -3.59 -10.72 -28.59
C LYS A 290 -3.94 -9.80 -27.43
N VAL A 291 -3.24 -9.97 -26.31
CA VAL A 291 -3.36 -9.11 -25.13
C VAL A 291 -2.01 -8.48 -24.78
N CYS A 292 -2.03 -7.21 -24.37
CA CYS A 292 -0.86 -6.51 -23.85
C CYS A 292 -1.15 -5.88 -22.48
N TYR A 293 -0.28 -6.12 -21.50
CA TYR A 293 -0.36 -5.45 -20.20
C TYR A 293 1.02 -5.27 -19.57
N SER A 294 1.13 -4.38 -18.59
CA SER A 294 2.33 -4.25 -17.75
C SER A 294 2.04 -4.60 -16.30
N VAL A 295 3.06 -5.08 -15.60
CA VAL A 295 3.09 -5.24 -14.15
C VAL A 295 4.21 -4.35 -13.62
N GLU A 296 3.88 -3.45 -12.72
CA GLU A 296 4.78 -2.45 -12.15
C GLU A 296 4.67 -2.42 -10.63
N TYR A 297 5.69 -1.91 -9.95
CA TYR A 297 5.52 -1.53 -8.55
C TYR A 297 4.47 -0.44 -8.43
N SER A 298 3.58 -0.57 -7.44
CA SER A 298 2.62 0.48 -7.11
C SER A 298 3.19 1.34 -5.99
N GLY A 299 3.46 2.61 -6.29
CA GLY A 299 3.87 3.61 -5.30
C GLY A 299 2.76 3.91 -4.31
#